data_AF-A0A453GW23-F1
#
_entry.id   AF-A0A453GW23-F1
#
_cell.length_a   1.000
_cell.length_b   1.000
_cell.length_c   1.000
_cell.angle_alpha   90.00
_cell.angle_beta   90.00
_cell.angle_gamma   90.00
#
_symmetry.space_group_name_H-M   'P 1'
#
loop_
_entity.id
_entity.type
_entity.pdbx_description
1 polymer ?
#
loop_
_entity_poly.entity_id
_entity_poly.type
_entity_poly.pdbx_seq_one_letter_code
_entity_poly.pdbx_strand_id
1 'polypeptide(L)'
;MHYVWSTDVSVVATTDEGGEVLVGQEFWSRLSDVVELEPKLWVPVRLLEGRICKEMKTNLVCIREEAERVQRLQGGAVTEANRAI
;
A
#
# COMPACT_ATOMS: atom_id res chain seq x y z
N MET A 1 -11.86 21.66 -10.92
CA MET A 1 -11.66 20.94 -9.65
C MET A 1 -10.17 20.81 -9.56
N HIS A 2 -9.53 21.62 -8.71
CA HIS A 2 -8.11 21.46 -8.45
C HIS A 2 -7.96 20.47 -7.31
N TYR A 3 -7.05 19.52 -7.46
CA TYR A 3 -6.73 18.54 -6.44
C TYR A 3 -5.21 18.38 -6.38
N VAL A 4 -4.71 18.20 -5.16
CA VAL A 4 -3.32 17.84 -4.88
C VAL A 4 -3.36 16.55 -4.09
N TRP A 5 -2.47 15.61 -4.43
CA TRP A 5 -2.38 14.30 -3.78
C TRP A 5 -0.93 13.97 -3.47
N SER A 6 -0.72 13.27 -2.35
CA SER A 6 0.55 12.68 -1.96
C SER A 6 0.31 11.24 -1.52
N THR A 7 1.26 10.37 -1.86
CA THR A 7 1.26 8.97 -1.45
C THR A 7 2.56 8.69 -0.74
N ASP A 8 2.44 8.14 0.47
CA ASP A 8 3.55 7.81 1.35
C ASP A 8 3.61 6.29 1.57
N VAL A 9 4.78 5.71 1.31
CA VAL A 9 5.08 4.29 1.56
C VAL A 9 6.17 4.22 2.62
N SER A 10 5.89 3.54 3.73
CA SER A 10 6.89 3.22 4.74
C SER A 10 6.98 1.72 4.98
N VAL A 11 8.20 1.23 5.18
CA VAL A 11 8.47 -0.16 5.54
C VAL A 11 8.73 -0.22 7.03
N VAL A 12 7.97 -1.05 7.73
CA VAL A 12 8.12 -1.35 9.15
C VAL A 12 8.77 -2.71 9.24
N ALA A 13 10.05 -2.73 9.66
CA ALA A 13 10.77 -3.95 9.97
C ALA A 13 10.65 -4.26 11.46
N THR A 14 10.36 -5.51 11.82
CA THR A 14 10.54 -5.98 13.19
C THR A 14 12.01 -6.36 13.37
N THR A 15 12.87 -5.42 13.76
CA THR A 15 14.24 -5.74 14.14
C THR A 15 14.24 -6.35 15.53
N ASP A 16 14.60 -7.63 15.64
CA ASP A 16 15.22 -8.12 16.88
C ASP A 16 16.58 -7.42 17.01
N GLU A 17 17.02 -7.08 18.22
CA GLU A 17 18.11 -6.10 18.46
C GLU A 17 19.52 -6.56 18.02
N GLY A 18 19.65 -7.61 17.22
CA GLY A 18 20.87 -8.03 16.54
C GLY A 18 20.82 -7.65 15.06
N GLY A 19 21.72 -6.75 14.62
CA GLY A 19 21.71 -6.07 13.32
C GLY A 19 21.96 -6.91 12.06
N GLU A 20 21.29 -8.05 11.91
CA GLU A 20 21.33 -8.90 10.72
C GLU A 20 19.91 -9.17 10.20
N VAL A 21 19.65 -8.80 8.94
CA VAL A 21 18.37 -9.07 8.27
C VAL A 21 18.26 -10.58 8.05
N LEU A 22 17.50 -11.25 8.90
CA LEU A 22 17.30 -12.69 8.82
C LEU A 22 16.42 -13.05 7.62
N VAL A 23 16.82 -14.11 6.89
CA VAL A 23 15.97 -14.74 5.88
C VAL A 23 14.70 -15.25 6.59
N GLY A 24 13.55 -14.66 6.27
CA GLY A 24 12.27 -14.96 6.92
C GLY A 24 11.71 -13.83 7.80
N GLN A 25 12.38 -12.68 7.88
CA GLN A 25 11.85 -11.51 8.58
C GLN A 25 10.56 -11.00 7.90
N GLU A 26 9.47 -10.89 8.68
CA GLU A 26 8.20 -10.33 8.19
C GLU A 26 8.32 -8.81 8.12
N PHE A 27 8.27 -8.27 6.90
CA PHE A 27 8.22 -6.83 6.66
C PHE A 27 6.77 -6.42 6.42
N TRP A 28 6.32 -5.40 7.14
CA TRP A 28 5.02 -4.79 6.92
C TRP A 28 5.21 -3.47 6.20
N SER A 29 4.44 -3.24 5.13
CA SER A 29 4.39 -1.93 4.49
C SER A 29 3.14 -1.18 4.92
N ARG A 30 3.29 0.13 5.15
CA ARG A 30 2.17 1.04 5.36
C ARG A 30 2.08 1.97 4.17
N LEU A 31 0.91 1.99 3.55
CA LEU A 31 0.55 2.91 2.48
C LEU A 31 -0.46 3.93 3.01
N SER A 32 -0.16 5.21 2.83
CA SER A 32 -1.04 6.31 3.24
C SER A 32 -1.22 7.27 2.07
N ASP A 33 -2.48 7.55 1.72
CA ASP A 33 -2.82 8.55 0.71
C ASP A 33 -3.44 9.77 1.38
N VAL A 34 -2.98 10.97 1.01
CA VAL A 34 -3.53 12.24 1.44
C VAL A 34 -4.03 13.01 0.22
N VAL A 35 -5.26 13.52 0.30
CA VAL A 35 -5.92 14.25 -0.79
C VAL A 35 -6.45 15.57 -0.26
N GLU A 36 -6.07 16.65 -0.92
CA GLU A 36 -6.58 18.00 -0.68
C GLU A 36 -7.50 18.41 -1.82
N LEU A 37 -8.71 18.87 -1.47
CA LEU A 37 -9.79 19.14 -2.42
C LEU A 37 -10.42 20.50 -2.15
N GLU A 38 -10.67 21.23 -3.24
CA GLU A 38 -11.50 22.42 -3.22
C GLU A 38 -12.89 22.09 -3.82
N PRO A 39 -13.94 21.89 -2.99
CA PRO A 39 -15.26 21.57 -3.48
C PRO A 39 -15.93 22.78 -4.16
N LYS A 40 -16.59 22.55 -5.31
CA LYS A 40 -17.50 23.55 -5.88
C LYS A 40 -18.76 23.67 -5.02
N LEU A 41 -19.29 24.89 -4.93
CA LEU A 41 -20.36 25.41 -4.04
C LEU A 41 -21.71 24.66 -3.95
N TRP A 42 -21.88 23.49 -4.58
CA TRP A 42 -23.18 22.84 -4.75
C TRP A 42 -23.28 21.45 -4.10
N VAL A 43 -22.20 20.95 -3.51
CA VAL A 43 -22.15 19.62 -2.88
C VAL A 43 -21.75 19.76 -1.41
N PRO A 44 -22.55 19.23 -0.47
CA PRO A 44 -22.15 19.14 0.94
C PRO A 44 -20.81 18.41 1.08
N VAL A 45 -19.86 19.04 1.78
CA VAL A 45 -18.51 18.51 1.99
C VAL A 45 -18.54 17.06 2.49
N ARG A 46 -19.43 16.75 3.45
CA ARG A 46 -19.56 15.38 4.00
C ARG A 46 -19.98 14.32 2.98
N LEU A 47 -20.75 14.69 1.95
CA LEU A 47 -21.13 13.76 0.89
C LEU A 47 -19.95 13.48 -0.04
N LEU A 48 -19.17 14.52 -0.35
CA LEU A 48 -17.96 14.40 -1.15
C LEU A 48 -16.89 13.57 -0.42
N GLU A 49 -16.66 13.88 0.85
CA GLU A 49 -15.76 13.15 1.75
C GLU A 49 -16.14 11.67 1.85
N GLY A 50 -17.42 11.37 2.13
CA GLY A 50 -17.87 9.98 2.23
C GLY A 50 -17.67 9.17 0.94
N ARG A 51 -17.84 9.77 -0.24
CA ARG A 51 -17.57 9.12 -1.53
C ARG A 51 -16.07 8.91 -1.76
N ILE A 52 -15.27 9.96 -1.58
CA ILE A 52 -13.84 9.93 -1.86
C ILE A 52 -13.09 9.03 -0.89
N CYS A 53 -13.43 9.05 0.41
CA CYS A 53 -12.85 8.11 1.36
C CYS A 53 -13.14 6.65 0.99
N LYS A 54 -14.32 6.35 0.47
CA LYS A 54 -14.67 5.00 0.01
C LYS A 54 -13.83 4.59 -1.20
N GLU A 55 -13.67 5.48 -2.18
CA GLU A 55 -12.87 5.24 -3.38
C GLU A 55 -11.39 5.09 -3.04
N MET A 56 -10.81 5.99 -2.25
CA MET A 56 -9.42 5.90 -1.77
C MET A 56 -9.18 4.60 -1.01
N LYS A 57 -10.06 4.24 -0.06
CA LYS A 57 -9.93 2.98 0.68
C LYS A 57 -9.94 1.77 -0.24
N THR A 58 -10.78 1.78 -1.28
CA THR A 58 -10.84 0.71 -2.27
C THR A 58 -9.54 0.63 -3.05
N ASN A 59 -9.03 1.75 -3.54
CA ASN A 59 -7.75 1.80 -4.26
C ASN A 59 -6.59 1.26 -3.42
N LEU A 60 -6.49 1.69 -2.15
CA LEU A 60 -5.46 1.22 -1.22
C LEU A 60 -5.53 -0.30 -0.99
N VAL A 61 -6.74 -0.86 -0.89
CA VAL A 61 -6.94 -2.32 -0.78
C VAL A 61 -6.47 -3.03 -2.04
N CYS A 62 -6.85 -2.54 -3.23
CA CYS A 62 -6.43 -3.14 -4.49
C CYS A 62 -4.91 -3.08 -4.68
N ILE A 63 -4.25 -1.97 -4.31
CA ILE A 63 -2.79 -1.85 -4.37
C ILE A 63 -2.13 -2.89 -3.47
N ARG A 64 -2.62 -3.06 -2.24
CA ARG A 64 -2.09 -4.09 -1.33
C ARG A 64 -2.26 -5.49 -1.91
N GLU A 65 -3.46 -5.83 -2.38
CA GLU A 65 -3.75 -7.15 -2.96
C GLU A 65 -2.85 -7.45 -4.17
N GLU A 66 -2.63 -6.45 -5.03
CA GLU A 66 -1.76 -6.57 -6.19
C GLU A 66 -0.28 -6.71 -5.81
N ALA A 67 0.19 -5.91 -4.84
CA ALA A 67 1.54 -6.02 -4.30
C ALA A 67 1.79 -7.42 -3.71
N GLU A 68 0.85 -7.94 -2.91
CA GLU A 68 0.93 -9.30 -2.36
C GLU A 68 0.89 -10.37 -3.46
N ARG A 69 0.08 -10.18 -4.52
CA ARG A 69 0.03 -11.08 -5.67
C ARG A 69 1.38 -11.15 -6.38
N VAL A 70 1.98 -10.00 -6.65
CA VAL A 70 3.31 -9.90 -7.27
C VAL A 70 4.37 -10.54 -6.38
N GLN A 71 4.34 -10.29 -5.06
CA GLN A 71 5.26 -10.90 -4.10
C GLN A 71 5.17 -12.43 -4.11
N ARG A 72 3.95 -13.00 -4.11
CA ARG A 72 3.75 -14.46 -4.18
C ARG A 72 4.31 -15.06 -5.47
N LEU A 73 4.15 -14.38 -6.60
CA LEU A 73 4.68 -14.84 -7.88
C LEU A 73 6.21 -14.73 -7.97
N GLN A 74 6.79 -13.68 -7.42
CA GLN A 74 8.25 -13.50 -7.35
C GLN A 74 8.90 -14.50 -6.38
N GLY A 75 8.27 -14.78 -5.24
CA GLY A 75 8.71 -15.79 -4.29
C GLY A 75 8.67 -17.21 -4.87
N GLY A 76 7.65 -17.53 -5.67
CA GLY A 76 7.52 -18.83 -6.35
C GLY A 76 8.67 -19.15 -7.31
N ALA A 77 9.13 -18.16 -8.09
CA ALA A 77 10.21 -18.32 -9.07
C ALA A 77 11.57 -18.67 -8.43
N VAL A 78 11.84 -18.17 -7.22
CA VAL A 78 13.09 -18.48 -6.49
C VAL A 78 13.07 -19.92 -5.96
N THR A 79 11.91 -20.42 -5.51
CA THR A 79 11.75 -21.81 -5.06
C THR A 79 11.88 -22.83 -6.19
N GLU A 80 11.41 -22.51 -7.41
CA GLU A 80 11.55 -23.41 -8.56
C GLU A 80 12.99 -23.49 -9.07
N ALA A 81 13.72 -22.36 -9.10
CA ALA A 81 15.13 -22.33 -9.45
C ALA A 81 15.99 -23.16 -8.48
N ASN A 82 15.66 -23.16 -7.18
CA ASN A 82 16.37 -23.94 -6.16
C ASN A 82 16.04 -25.44 -6.16
N ARG A 83 14.98 -25.87 -6.86
CA ARG A 83 14.58 -27.28 -6.98
C ARG A 83 15.17 -27.97 -8.21
N ALA A 84 15.68 -27.19 -9.16
CA ALA A 84 16.21 -27.66 -10.45
C ALA A 84 17.74 -27.85 -10.46
N ILE A 85 18.39 -27.75 -9.29
CA ILE A 85 19.83 -28.01 -9.06
C ILE A 85 19.93 -29.18 -8.09
#